data_AF-A0AAW5XSY5-F1
#
_entry.id   AF-A0AAW5XSY5-F1
#
_cell.length_a   1.000
_cell.length_b   1.000
_cell.length_c   1.000
_cell.angle_alpha   90.00
_cell.angle_beta   90.00
_cell.angle_gamma   90.00
#
_symmetry.space_group_name_H-M   'P 1'
#
loop_
_entity.id
_entity.type
_entity.pdbx_description
1 polymer ?
#
loop_
_entity_poly.entity_id
_entity_poly.type
_entity_poly.pdbx_seq_one_letter_code
_entity_poly.pdbx_strand_id
1 'polypeptide(L)' 'MYIGRDMTELTMVSKSEWKEDELAYFHHSLQQILPYLNAEGQNIYKEIVIEIESRGGLQEGEASWTHGTKISYD' A
#
# COMPACT_ATOMS: atom_id res chain seq x y z
N MET A 1 -10.41 7.96 -0.50
CA MET A 1 -10.47 6.58 -1.03
C MET A 1 -9.19 6.37 -1.80
N TYR A 2 -8.46 5.29 -1.57
CA TYR A 2 -7.24 4.98 -2.32
C TYR A 2 -7.57 4.82 -3.81
N ILE A 3 -6.78 5.46 -4.67
CA ILE A 3 -6.90 5.38 -6.13
C ILE A 3 -5.58 4.79 -6.64
N GLY A 4 -5.56 3.49 -6.82
CA GLY A 4 -4.39 2.74 -7.26
C GLY A 4 -4.75 1.29 -7.55
N ARG A 5 -3.74 0.49 -7.92
CA ARG A 5 -3.93 -0.93 -8.20
C ARG A 5 -4.36 -1.68 -6.95
N ASP A 6 -5.26 -2.64 -7.09
CA ASP A 6 -5.68 -3.47 -5.97
C ASP A 6 -4.65 -4.58 -5.64
N MET A 7 -4.87 -5.32 -4.55
CA MET A 7 -3.95 -6.39 -4.16
C MET A 7 -3.84 -7.50 -5.21
N THR A 8 -4.92 -7.83 -5.92
CA THR A 8 -4.92 -8.89 -6.94
C THR A 8 -4.07 -8.52 -8.14
N GLU A 9 -4.12 -7.25 -8.55
CA GLU A 9 -3.24 -6.73 -9.60
C GLU A 9 -1.78 -6.71 -9.11
N LEU A 10 -1.58 -6.32 -7.86
CA LEU A 10 -0.24 -6.11 -7.30
C LEU A 10 0.47 -7.41 -6.86
N THR A 11 -0.25 -8.51 -6.63
CA THR A 11 0.39 -9.80 -6.28
C THR A 11 1.18 -10.40 -7.45
N MET A 12 0.82 -10.07 -8.69
CA MET A 12 1.56 -10.50 -9.89
C MET A 12 2.71 -9.57 -10.27
N VAL A 13 2.91 -8.48 -9.52
CA VAL A 13 3.89 -7.44 -9.78
C VAL A 13 4.97 -7.46 -8.70
N SER A 14 6.23 -7.28 -9.09
CA SER A 14 7.34 -7.19 -8.14
C SER A 14 7.14 -6.00 -7.19
N LYS A 15 7.50 -6.13 -5.91
CA LYS A 15 7.39 -5.02 -4.93
C LYS A 15 8.22 -3.80 -5.34
N SER A 16 9.32 -4.01 -6.05
CA SER A 16 10.14 -2.95 -6.64
C SER A 16 9.37 -2.03 -7.62
N GLU A 17 8.29 -2.53 -8.21
CA GLU A 17 7.45 -1.80 -9.16
C GLU A 17 6.19 -1.20 -8.51
N TRP A 18 6.04 -1.37 -7.20
CA TRP A 18 4.96 -0.71 -6.46
C TRP A 18 5.28 0.77 -6.28
N LYS A 19 4.27 1.62 -6.44
CA LYS A 19 4.41 3.06 -6.17
C LYS A 19 4.40 3.30 -4.67
N GLU A 20 4.97 4.43 -4.26
CA GLU A 20 5.07 4.79 -2.84
C GLU A 20 3.69 4.90 -2.17
N ASP A 21 2.70 5.47 -2.85
CA ASP A 21 1.31 5.55 -2.35
C ASP A 21 0.69 4.17 -2.11
N GLU A 22 1.00 3.19 -2.97
CA GLU A 22 0.50 1.81 -2.86
C GLU A 22 1.17 1.11 -1.66
N LEU A 23 2.49 1.25 -1.52
CA LEU A 23 3.23 0.75 -0.36
C LEU A 23 2.72 1.35 0.94
N ALA A 24 2.53 2.67 1.00
CA ALA A 24 2.01 3.37 2.17
C ALA A 24 0.59 2.92 2.52
N TYR A 25 -0.30 2.83 1.52
CA TYR A 25 -1.68 2.39 1.71
C TYR A 25 -1.78 0.97 2.25
N PHE A 26 -1.07 0.01 1.63
CA PHE A 26 -1.13 -1.39 2.06
C PHE A 26 -0.35 -1.65 3.34
N HIS A 27 0.74 -0.92 3.60
CA HIS A 27 1.41 -0.95 4.89
C HIS A 27 0.44 -0.54 6.01
N HIS A 28 -0.22 0.61 5.86
CA HIS A 28 -1.19 1.09 6.85
C HIS A 28 -2.36 0.12 7.05
N SER A 29 -2.93 -0.38 5.95
CA SER A 29 -4.09 -1.27 5.97
C SER A 29 -3.76 -2.62 6.63
N LEU A 30 -2.64 -3.24 6.24
CA LEU A 30 -2.23 -4.56 6.76
C LEU A 30 -1.71 -4.48 8.19
N GLN A 31 -1.06 -3.38 8.59
CA GLN A 31 -0.60 -3.19 9.97
C GLN A 31 -1.76 -3.26 10.97
N GLN A 32 -2.93 -2.71 10.64
CA GLN A 32 -4.09 -2.69 11.53
C GLN A 32 -4.70 -4.09 11.73
N ILE A 33 -4.63 -4.94 10.71
CA ILE A 33 -5.21 -6.28 10.74
C ILE A 33 -4.18 -7.40 10.92
N LEU A 34 -2.91 -7.04 11.16
CA LEU A 34 -1.77 -7.95 11.25
C LEU A 34 -2.01 -9.18 12.16
N PRO A 35 -2.64 -9.05 13.36
CA PRO A 35 -2.91 -10.20 14.23
C PRO A 35 -3.86 -11.24 13.62
N TYR A 36 -4.65 -10.83 12.63
CA TYR A 36 -5.66 -11.64 11.96
C TYR A 36 -5.20 -12.19 10.62
N LEU A 37 -4.00 -11.79 10.15
CA LEU A 37 -3.45 -12.30 8.90
C LEU A 37 -2.91 -13.72 9.09
N ASN A 38 -3.18 -14.57 8.09
CA ASN A 38 -2.55 -15.88 7.99
C ASN A 38 -1.05 -15.75 7.61
N ALA A 39 -0.34 -16.89 7.55
CA ALA A 39 1.09 -16.90 7.24
C ALA A 39 1.43 -16.23 5.89
N GLU A 40 0.57 -16.40 4.88
CA GLU A 40 0.75 -15.78 3.56
C GLU A 40 0.60 -14.26 3.61
N GLY A 41 -0.45 -13.76 4.26
CA GLY A 41 -0.67 -12.32 4.46
C GLY A 41 0.43 -11.66 5.27
N GLN A 42 0.95 -12.35 6.29
CA GLN A 42 2.12 -11.89 7.06
C GLN A 42 3.39 -11.84 6.19
N ASN A 43 3.58 -12.80 5.28
CA ASN A 43 4.72 -12.79 4.37
C ASN A 43 4.64 -11.61 3.39
N ILE A 44 3.47 -11.36 2.81
CA ILE A 44 3.23 -10.21 1.92
C ILE A 44 3.51 -8.89 2.66
N TYR A 45 3.01 -8.75 3.89
CA TYR A 45 3.27 -7.57 4.71
C TYR A 45 4.77 -7.38 4.97
N LYS A 46 5.51 -8.45 5.28
CA LYS A 46 6.95 -8.41 5.48
C LYS A 46 7.69 -7.92 4.23
N GLU A 47 7.31 -8.39 3.04
CA GLU A 47 7.91 -7.92 1.78
C GLU A 47 7.65 -6.43 1.54
N ILE A 48 6.44 -5.95 1.86
CA ILE A 48 6.10 -4.52 1.78
C ILE A 48 7.00 -3.70 2.71
N VAL A 49 7.20 -4.15 3.96
CA VAL A 49 8.08 -3.48 4.92
C VAL A 49 9.53 -3.46 4.43
N ILE A 50 10.04 -4.58 3.94
CA ILE A 50 11.41 -4.66 3.39
C ILE A 50 11.59 -3.69 2.21
N GLU A 51 10.59 -3.60 1.33
CA GLU A 51 10.63 -2.68 0.19
C GLU A 51 10.58 -1.21 0.64
N ILE A 52 9.79 -0.89 1.65
CA ILE A 52 9.76 0.46 2.24
C ILE A 52 11.13 0.79 2.86
N GLU A 53 11.70 -0.13 3.64
CA GLU A 53 13.02 0.05 4.26
C GLU A 53 14.14 0.19 3.21
N SER A 54 14.09 -0.59 2.13
CA SER A 54 15.07 -0.53 1.05
C SER A 54 15.08 0.82 0.32
N ARG A 55 13.92 1.51 0.30
CA ARG A 55 13.75 2.87 -0.25
C ARG A 55 14.11 3.99 0.72
N GLY A 56 14.53 3.66 1.94
CA GLY A 56 14.85 4.64 2.98
C GLY A 56 13.67 5.03 3.88
N GLY A 57 12.62 4.23 3.90
CA GLY A 57 11.42 4.44 4.69
C GLY A 57 10.29 5.14 3.93
N LEU A 58 9.12 5.25 4.55
CA LEU A 58 8.05 6.12 4.04
C LEU A 58 8.47 7.56 4.33
N GLN A 59 8.83 8.31 3.29
CA GLN A 59 8.96 9.76 3.43
C GLN A 59 7.56 10.29 3.81
N GLU A 60 7.46 11.17 4.81
CA GLU A 60 6.24 11.92 5.15
C GLU A 60 5.92 12.97 4.06
N GLY A 61 6.09 12.60 2.79
CA GLY A 61 5.80 13.40 1.63
C GLY A 61 4.33 13.29 1.29
N GLU A 62 3.56 14.29 1.71
CA GLU A 62 2.36 14.72 1.00
C GLU A 62 1.37 13.61 0.63
N ALA A 63 0.89 12.86 1.63
CA ALA A 63 -0.47 12.34 1.55
C ALA A 63 -1.42 13.56 1.52
N SER A 64 -1.51 14.18 0.35
CA SER A 64 -2.46 15.23 0.01
C SER A 64 -3.83 14.58 -0.04
N TRP A 65 -4.41 14.31 1.14
CA TRP A 65 -5.80 13.92 1.36
C TRP A 65 -6.82 14.96 0.84
N THR A 66 -6.38 15.97 0.08
CA THR A 66 -7.17 17.11 -0.40
C THR A 66 -7.66 17.00 -1.84
N HIS A 67 -7.23 16.03 -2.65
CA HIS A 67 -7.82 15.82 -3.98
C HIS A 67 -8.89 14.73 -3.94
N GLY A 68 -9.98 15.03 -3.22
CA GLY A 68 -11.26 14.39 -3.48
C GLY A 68 -11.72 14.75 -4.89
N THR A 69 -11.45 13.91 -5.88
CA THR A 69 -12.15 13.98 -7.16
C THR A 69 -13.60 13.61 -6.89
N LYS A 70 -14.43 14.66 -6.83
CA LYS A 70 -15.88 14.59 -6.78
C LYS A 70 -16.34 13.66 -7.90
N ILE A 71 -16.82 12.47 -7.56
CA ILE A 71 -17.47 11.59 -8.52
C ILE A 71 -18.82 12.26 -8.85
N SER A 72 -18.86 12.96 -9.98
CA SER A 72 -20.10 13.39 -10.60
C SER A 72 -20.81 12.13 -11.09
N TYR A 73 -21.93 11.78 -10.48
CA TYR A 73 -22.90 10.89 -11.12
C TYR A 73 -23.76 11.77 -12.04
N ASP A 74 -23.81 11.42 -13.32
CA ASP A 74 -24.94 11.79 -14.20
C ASP A 74 -26.09 10.80 -13.97
#